data_AF-B1X4Q5-F1
#
_entry.id   AF-B1X4Q5-F1
#
_cell.length_a   1.000
_cell.length_b   1.000
_cell.length_c   1.000
_cell.angle_alpha   90.00
_cell.angle_beta   90.00
_cell.angle_gamma   90.00
#
_symmetry.space_group_name_H-M   'P 1'
#
loop_
_entity.id
_entity.type
_entity.pdbx_description
1 polymer ?
#
loop_
_entity_poly.entity_id
_entity_poly.type
_entity_poly.pdbx_seq_one_letter_code
_entity_poly.pdbx_strand_id
1 'polypeptide(L)' 'MQLLNTLTVLALVVMSFALIVAVPVLYASSQDSGRANRLILLGGVAWTALVLVNWGMSFFVV' A
#
# COMPACT_ATOMS: atom_id res chain seq x y z
N MET A 1 -18.61 -12.57 -1.27
CA MET A 1 -17.25 -12.22 -0.80
C MET A 1 -16.21 -12.15 -1.93
N GLN A 2 -16.41 -12.87 -3.03
CA GLN A 2 -15.44 -12.92 -4.15
C GLN A 2 -15.17 -11.55 -4.80
N LEU A 3 -16.20 -10.74 -5.08
CA LEU A 3 -16.00 -9.38 -5.64
C LEU A 3 -15.20 -8.48 -4.70
N LEU A 4 -15.51 -8.49 -3.40
CA LEU A 4 -14.80 -7.70 -2.41
C LEU A 4 -13.33 -8.11 -2.33
N ASN A 5 -13.04 -9.42 -2.38
CA ASN A 5 -11.68 -9.95 -2.42
C ASN A 5 -10.90 -9.48 -3.65
N THR A 6 -11.52 -9.51 -4.84
CA THR A 6 -10.89 -8.98 -6.06
C THR A 6 -10.53 -7.51 -5.92
N LEU A 7 -11.41 -6.70 -5.31
CA LEU A 7 -11.16 -5.29 -5.08
C LEU A 7 -10.06 -5.04 -4.03
N THR A 8 -10.02 -5.80 -2.93
CA THR A 8 -8.99 -5.65 -1.89
C THR A 8 -7.62 -6.09 -2.40
N VAL A 9 -7.56 -7.13 -3.23
CA VAL A 9 -6.32 -7.57 -3.89
C VAL A 9 -5.87 -6.52 -4.90
N LEU A 10 -6.78 -6.01 -5.74
CA LEU A 10 -6.47 -4.96 -6.70
C LEU A 10 -5.93 -3.70 -6.00
N ALA A 11 -6.58 -3.27 -4.92
CA ALA A 11 -6.13 -2.12 -4.13
C ALA A 11 -4.72 -2.35 -3.56
N LEU A 12 -4.43 -3.54 -3.04
CA LEU A 12 -3.10 -3.90 -2.54
C LEU A 12 -2.05 -3.86 -3.67
N VAL A 13 -2.36 -4.38 -4.85
CA VAL A 13 -1.46 -4.37 -6.02
C VAL A 13 -1.16 -2.93 -6.45
N VAL A 14 -2.19 -2.10 -6.61
CA VAL A 14 -2.03 -0.68 -7.01
C VAL A 14 -1.22 0.08 -5.97
N MET A 15 -1.50 -0.11 -4.68
CA MET A 15 -0.75 0.52 -3.60
C MET A 15 0.71 0.07 -3.59
N SER A 16 0.97 -1.22 -3.81
CA SER A 16 2.32 -1.76 -3.90
C SER A 16 3.08 -1.15 -5.07
N PHE A 17 2.46 -1.05 -6.25
CA PHE A 17 3.06 -0.41 -7.41
C PHE A 17 3.38 1.06 -7.14
N ALA A 18 2.44 1.80 -6.53
CA ALA A 18 2.66 3.19 -6.15
C ALA A 18 3.85 3.34 -5.20
N LEU A 19 3.98 2.48 -4.18
CA LEU A 19 5.11 2.51 -3.25
C LEU A 19 6.45 2.14 -3.91
N ILE A 20 6.46 1.13 -4.78
CA ILE A 20 7.67 0.71 -5.53
C ILE A 20 8.23 1.90 -6.33
N VAL A 21 7.37 2.72 -6.92
CA VAL A 21 7.79 3.90 -7.69
C VAL A 21 8.06 5.10 -6.79
N ALA A 22 7.15 5.42 -5.88
CA ALA A 22 7.20 6.64 -5.08
C ALA A 22 8.36 6.64 -4.08
N VAL A 23 8.62 5.54 -3.40
CA VAL A 23 9.64 5.46 -2.34
C VAL A 23 11.05 5.82 -2.85
N PRO A 24 11.61 5.20 -3.91
CA PRO A 24 12.94 5.57 -4.41
C PRO A 24 12.99 7.01 -4.93
N VAL A 25 11.93 7.47 -5.61
CA VAL A 25 11.84 8.86 -6.11
C VAL A 25 11.85 9.86 -4.96
N LEU A 26 11.10 9.60 -3.90
CA LEU A 26 11.03 10.45 -2.71
C LEU A 26 12.34 10.45 -1.92
N TYR A 27 13.04 9.32 -1.83
CA TYR A 27 14.36 9.27 -1.19
C TYR A 27 15.44 10.02 -1.97
N ALA A 28 15.37 10.01 -3.30
CA ALA A 28 16.32 10.71 -4.15
C ALA A 28 15.98 12.21 -4.34
N SER A 29 14.78 12.63 -3.97
CA SER A 29 14.32 14.02 -4.08
C SER A 29 15.10 14.94 -3.15
N SER A 30 15.55 16.10 -3.67
CA SER A 30 16.16 17.17 -2.87
C SER A 30 15.15 18.09 -2.18
N GLN A 31 13.85 17.89 -2.42
CA GLN A 31 12.76 18.64 -1.80
C GLN A 31 12.47 18.16 -0.37
N ASP A 32 11.78 18.98 0.44
CA ASP A 32 11.37 18.76 1.84
C ASP A 32 11.30 17.27 2.26
N SER A 33 12.38 16.78 2.87
CA SER A 33 12.54 15.41 3.33
C SER A 33 11.58 15.06 4.47
N GLY A 34 11.15 16.05 5.26
CA GLY A 34 10.18 15.88 6.33
C GLY A 34 8.78 15.55 5.81
N ARG A 35 8.38 16.11 4.65
CA ARG A 35 7.16 15.72 3.95
C ARG A 35 7.29 14.35 3.30
N ALA A 36 8.41 14.09 2.63
CA ALA A 36 8.68 12.82 1.98
C ALA A 36 8.61 11.64 2.97
N ASN A 37 9.28 11.76 4.12
CA ASN A 37 9.27 10.73 5.16
C ASN A 37 7.86 10.46 5.71
N ARG A 38 7.05 11.50 5.90
CA ARG A 38 5.65 11.34 6.32
C ARG A 38 4.80 10.61 5.28
N LEU A 39 4.97 10.94 4.00
CA LEU A 39 4.27 10.24 2.92
C LEU A 39 4.67 8.77 2.83
N ILE A 40 5.97 8.46 2.96
CA ILE A 40 6.47 7.08 2.99
C ILE A 40 5.89 6.32 4.18
N LEU A 41 5.88 6.92 5.38
CA LEU A 41 5.32 6.30 6.58
C LEU A 41 3.83 6.01 6.43
N LEU A 42 3.04 7.01 6.00
CA LEU A 42 1.60 6.86 5.77
C LEU A 42 1.32 5.78 4.71
N GLY A 43 2.10 5.78 3.64
CA GLY A 43 2.01 4.76 2.60
C GLY A 43 2.30 3.36 3.12
N GLY A 44 3.34 3.19 3.93
CA GLY A 44 3.69 1.92 4.57
C GLY A 44 2.61 1.42 5.54
N VAL A 45 2.03 2.31 6.35
CA VAL A 45 0.92 1.97 7.25
C VAL A 45 -0.32 1.54 6.45
N ALA A 46 -0.70 2.31 5.43
CA ALA A 46 -1.85 1.98 4.58
C ALA A 46 -1.66 0.64 3.85
N TRP A 47 -0.46 0.39 3.32
CA TRP A 47 -0.12 -0.89 2.69
C TRP A 47 -0.20 -2.05 3.67
N THR A 48 0.36 -1.90 4.88
CA THR A 48 0.31 -2.94 5.92
C THR A 48 -1.13 -3.27 6.31
N ALA A 49 -1.99 -2.24 6.45
CA ALA A 49 -3.41 -2.44 6.70
C ALA A 49 -4.09 -3.23 5.57
N LEU A 50 -3.79 -2.93 4.30
CA LEU A 50 -4.33 -3.68 3.16
C LEU A 50 -3.87 -5.14 3.16
N VAL A 51 -2.63 -5.44 3.56
CA VAL A 51 -2.16 -6.83 3.73
C VAL A 51 -2.99 -7.56 4.78
N LEU A 52 -3.21 -6.95 5.95
CA LEU A 52 -4.00 -7.56 7.03
C LEU A 52 -5.46 -7.76 6.62
N VAL A 53 -6.05 -6.83 5.87
CA VAL A 53 -7.39 -6.97 5.31
C VAL A 53 -7.45 -8.16 4.33
N ASN A 54 -6.51 -8.28 3.40
CA ASN A 54 -6.49 -9.39 2.44
C ASN A 54 -6.23 -10.75 3.12
N TRP A 55 -5.39 -10.77 4.14
CA TRP A 55 -5.23 -11.94 5.00
C TRP A 55 -6.55 -12.34 5.66
N GLY A 56 -7.28 -11.37 6.25
CA GLY A 56 -8.61 -11.60 6.80
C GLY A 56 -9.63 -12.10 5.76
N MET A 57 -9.63 -11.52 4.56
CA MET A 57 -10.50 -11.94 3.45
C MET A 57 -10.28 -13.39 3.03
N SER A 58 -9.06 -13.92 3.21
CA SER A 58 -8.73 -15.30 2.84
C SER A 58 -9.56 -16.34 3.61
N PHE A 59 -10.02 -16.04 4.82
CA PHE A 59 -10.89 -16.95 5.59
C PHE A 59 -12.34 -17.04 5.06
N PHE A 60 -12.76 -16.12 4.19
CA PHE A 60 -14.15 -16.04 3.70
C PHE A 60 -14.32 -16.44 2.23
N VAL A 61 -13.22 -16.71 1.53
CA VAL A 61 -13.19 -16.93 0.07
C VAL A 61 -12.54 -18.26 -0.31
N VAL A 62 -11.71 -18.82 0.57
CA VAL A 62 -11.12 -20.16 0.43
C VAL A 62 -12.18 -21.24 0.64
#